data_AF-A0A1G0FUB8-F1
#
_entry.id   AF-A0A1G0FUB8-F1
#
_cell.length_a   1.000
_cell.length_b   1.000
_cell.length_c   1.000
_cell.angle_alpha   90.00
_cell.angle_beta   90.00
_cell.angle_gamma   90.00
#
_symmetry.space_group_name_H-M   'P 1'
#
loop_
_entity.id
_entity.type
_entity.pdbx_description
1 polymer ?
#
loop_
_entity_poly.entity_id
_entity_poly.type
_entity_poly.pdbx_seq_one_letter_code
_entity_poly.pdbx_strand_id
1 'polypeptide(L)'
;MRHKFVKRAKQEIIDALQQAETKFGPNHINTTDAMRDLALALASEYPDIPGHPDMEPLCRRRVEIIENHFGDESIEFSDATFLLAQILEHSGRIEEAVPMLHQSWQLSKRLLGNDHESTWPKHLTFVCYIDEMEKSGQKYSFDLTRNSKKKPQKRRSKQEISYGQQI
;
A
#
# COMPACT_ATOMS: atom_id res chain seq x y z
N MET A 1 13.96 6.73 27.84
CA MET A 1 14.45 7.78 26.90
C MET A 1 13.75 7.73 25.54
N ARG A 2 13.64 6.57 24.87
CA ARG A 2 12.98 6.39 23.55
C ARG A 2 11.60 7.06 23.41
N HIS A 3 10.74 6.92 24.42
CA HIS A 3 9.38 7.49 24.44
C HIS A 3 9.33 9.03 24.41
N LYS A 4 10.34 9.74 24.93
CA LYS A 4 10.39 11.23 24.85
C LYS A 4 10.75 11.71 23.45
N PHE A 5 11.58 10.95 22.73
CA PHE A 5 11.94 11.25 21.34
C PHE A 5 10.79 10.98 20.38
N VAL A 6 10.06 9.88 20.55
CA VAL A 6 8.88 9.56 19.74
C VAL A 6 7.80 10.64 19.87
N LYS A 7 7.49 11.07 21.11
CA LYS A 7 6.52 12.15 21.34
C LYS A 7 6.94 13.48 20.70
N ARG A 8 8.22 13.82 20.79
CA ARG A 8 8.77 15.03 20.16
C ARG A 8 8.70 14.95 18.63
N ALA A 9 9.13 13.84 18.05
CA ALA A 9 9.09 13.62 16.60
C ALA A 9 7.65 13.71 16.07
N LYS A 10 6.68 13.13 16.78
CA LYS A 10 5.26 13.28 16.43
C LYS A 10 4.81 14.73 16.40
N GLN A 11 5.18 15.51 17.42
CA GLN A 11 4.81 16.93 17.46
C GLN A 11 5.43 17.69 16.29
N GLU A 12 6.69 17.42 15.96
CA GLU A 12 7.37 18.02 14.81
C GLU A 12 6.68 17.65 13.48
N ILE A 13 6.19 16.41 13.34
CA ILE A 13 5.41 15.98 12.16
C ILE A 13 4.04 16.69 12.09
N ILE A 14 3.35 16.86 13.22
CA ILE A 14 2.07 17.59 13.28
C ILE A 14 2.28 19.05 12.88
N ASP A 15 3.31 19.69 13.42
CA ASP A 15 3.64 21.09 13.12
C ASP A 15 4.03 21.23 11.63
N ALA A 16 4.74 20.25 11.06
CA ALA A 16 5.07 20.22 9.64
C ALA A 16 3.83 20.05 8.75
N LEU A 17 2.90 19.17 9.14
CA LEU A 17 1.62 19.00 8.43
C LEU A 17 0.83 20.31 8.43
N GLN A 18 0.69 20.96 9.59
CA GLN A 18 -0.08 22.20 9.71
C GLN A 18 0.53 23.36 8.90
N GLN A 19 1.86 23.45 8.86
CA GLN A 19 2.57 24.41 8.01
C GLN A 19 2.36 24.10 6.52
N ALA A 20 2.41 22.83 6.13
CA ALA A 20 2.17 22.41 4.75
C ALA A 20 0.73 22.70 4.32
N GLU A 21 -0.26 22.44 5.18
CA GLU A 21 -1.67 22.75 4.92
C GLU A 21 -1.92 24.25 4.80
N THR A 22 -1.26 25.07 5.62
CA THR A 22 -1.38 26.53 5.55
C THR A 22 -0.75 27.09 4.28
N LYS A 23 0.38 26.53 3.83
CA LYS A 23 1.14 27.04 2.69
C LYS A 23 0.60 26.58 1.34
N PHE A 24 0.20 25.31 1.25
CA PHE A 24 -0.15 24.67 -0.02
C PHE A 24 -1.64 24.30 -0.10
N GLY A 25 -2.36 24.37 1.01
CA GLY A 25 -3.73 23.90 1.14
C GLY A 25 -3.80 22.44 1.63
N PRO A 26 -4.97 22.01 2.14
CA PRO A 26 -5.14 20.70 2.74
C PRO A 26 -4.90 19.54 1.75
N ASN A 27 -5.30 19.69 0.49
CA ASN A 27 -5.29 18.58 -0.47
C ASN A 27 -4.07 18.58 -1.39
N HIS A 28 -2.97 19.22 -0.99
CA HIS A 28 -1.78 19.32 -1.81
C HIS A 28 -0.85 18.11 -1.62
N ILE A 29 -0.19 17.65 -2.68
CA ILE A 29 0.66 16.44 -2.63
C ILE A 29 1.76 16.50 -1.55
N ASN A 30 2.36 17.67 -1.32
CA ASN A 30 3.35 17.89 -0.26
C ASN A 30 2.85 17.61 1.18
N THR A 31 1.55 17.51 1.43
CA THR A 31 1.01 17.13 2.75
C THR A 31 1.00 15.61 2.94
N THR A 32 1.08 14.82 1.87
CA THR A 32 0.88 13.36 1.90
C THR A 32 2.02 12.61 2.59
N ASP A 33 3.26 13.08 2.50
CA ASP A 33 4.39 12.46 3.22
C ASP A 33 4.30 12.70 4.73
N ALA A 34 3.93 13.91 5.13
CA ALA A 34 3.68 14.23 6.54
C ALA A 34 2.51 13.39 7.12
N MET A 35 1.44 13.17 6.32
CA MET A 35 0.33 12.29 6.71
C MET A 35 0.79 10.83 6.88
N ARG A 36 1.62 10.30 5.97
CA ARG A 36 2.20 8.95 6.07
C ARG A 36 3.00 8.82 7.36
N ASP A 37 3.91 9.76 7.59
CA ASP A 37 4.84 9.69 8.72
C ASP A 37 4.09 9.84 10.06
N LEU A 38 3.03 10.64 10.10
CA LEU A 38 2.14 10.75 11.26
C LEU A 38 1.39 9.44 11.52
N ALA A 39 0.85 8.80 10.49
CA ALA A 39 0.15 7.53 10.63
C ALA A 39 1.09 6.43 11.17
N LEU A 40 2.32 6.34 10.66
CA LEU A 40 3.32 5.39 11.16
C LEU A 40 3.76 5.70 12.61
N ALA A 41 3.90 6.97 12.97
CA ALA A 41 4.22 7.37 14.33
C ALA A 41 3.10 7.01 15.32
N LEU A 42 1.84 7.20 14.92
CA LEU A 42 0.67 6.83 15.72
C LEU A 42 0.56 5.31 15.90
N ALA A 43 0.80 4.53 14.83
CA ALA A 43 0.81 3.06 14.90
C ALA A 43 1.90 2.54 15.86
N SER A 44 3.07 3.18 15.88
CA SER A 44 4.15 2.81 16.81
C SER A 44 3.91 3.25 18.26
N GLU A 45 3.16 4.32 18.53
CA GLU A 45 2.88 4.80 19.89
C GLU A 45 1.78 3.97 20.55
N TYR A 46 0.82 3.49 19.76
CA TYR A 46 -0.33 2.74 20.23
C TYR A 46 -0.45 1.35 19.57
N PRO A 47 0.54 0.46 19.77
CA PRO A 47 0.48 -0.89 19.20
C PRO A 47 -0.70 -1.70 19.74
N ASP A 48 -1.14 -1.40 20.97
CA ASP A 48 -2.21 -2.12 21.67
C ASP A 48 -3.61 -1.51 21.46
N ILE A 49 -3.72 -0.40 20.71
CA ILE A 49 -5.00 0.24 20.41
C ILE A 49 -5.31 0.01 18.94
N PRO A 50 -6.17 -0.98 18.63
CA PRO A 50 -6.70 -1.16 17.29
C PRO A 50 -7.34 0.12 16.79
N GLY A 51 -6.86 0.63 15.65
CA GLY A 51 -7.49 1.75 14.96
C GLY A 51 -7.58 3.04 15.76
N HIS A 52 -6.44 3.61 16.18
CA HIS A 52 -6.43 4.99 16.68
C HIS A 52 -7.21 5.89 15.71
N PRO A 53 -8.23 6.65 16.18
CA PRO A 53 -9.26 7.26 15.34
C PRO A 53 -8.70 8.23 14.31
N ASP A 54 -7.51 8.79 14.57
CA ASP A 54 -6.85 9.72 13.67
C ASP A 54 -6.07 9.05 12.52
N MET A 55 -5.73 7.75 12.62
CA MET A 55 -4.86 7.08 11.62
C MET A 55 -5.57 6.80 10.29
N GLU A 56 -6.77 6.22 10.35
CA GLU A 56 -7.53 5.84 9.15
C GLU A 56 -7.93 7.07 8.31
N PRO A 57 -8.48 8.16 8.89
CA PRO A 57 -8.79 9.38 8.14
C PRO A 57 -7.57 10.00 7.45
N LEU A 58 -6.41 10.01 8.11
CA LEU A 58 -5.16 10.49 7.52
C LEU A 58 -4.75 9.65 6.31
N CYS A 59 -4.80 8.31 6.44
CA CYS A 59 -4.44 7.41 5.35
C CYS A 59 -5.43 7.48 4.19
N ARG A 60 -6.74 7.57 4.46
CA ARG A 60 -7.77 7.74 3.42
C ARG A 60 -7.60 9.05 2.66
N ARG A 61 -7.42 10.16 3.37
CA ARG A 61 -7.13 11.47 2.75
C ARG A 61 -5.87 11.42 1.90
N ARG A 62 -4.82 10.74 2.37
CA ARG A 62 -3.59 10.53 1.59
C ARG A 62 -3.86 9.76 0.29
N VAL A 63 -4.65 8.68 0.33
CA VAL A 63 -5.04 7.92 -0.86
C VAL A 63 -5.78 8.80 -1.85
N GLU A 64 -6.77 9.57 -1.40
CA GLU A 64 -7.54 10.47 -2.27
C GLU A 64 -6.67 11.54 -2.94
N ILE A 65 -5.73 12.16 -2.21
CA ILE A 65 -4.83 13.17 -2.78
C ILE A 65 -3.92 12.54 -3.84
N ILE A 66 -3.37 11.36 -3.55
CA ILE A 66 -2.48 10.64 -4.47
C ILE A 66 -3.23 10.16 -5.71
N GLU A 67 -4.43 9.62 -5.55
CA GLU A 67 -5.29 9.21 -6.66
C GLU A 67 -5.62 10.39 -7.57
N ASN A 68 -5.99 11.54 -7.01
CA ASN A 68 -6.28 12.74 -7.78
C ASN A 68 -5.05 13.33 -8.50
N HIS A 69 -3.85 13.14 -7.97
CA HIS A 69 -2.62 13.74 -8.51
C HIS A 69 -1.89 12.83 -9.51
N PHE A 70 -1.76 11.54 -9.18
CA PHE A 70 -0.99 10.56 -9.94
C PHE A 70 -1.85 9.49 -10.64
N GLY A 71 -3.12 9.37 -10.27
CA GLY A 71 -4.00 8.30 -10.74
C GLY A 71 -3.84 6.99 -9.94
N ASP A 72 -4.78 6.08 -10.14
CA ASP A 72 -4.88 4.76 -9.50
C ASP A 72 -3.91 3.71 -10.06
N GLU A 73 -3.23 4.00 -11.17
CA GLU A 73 -2.22 3.15 -11.81
C GLU A 73 -0.77 3.58 -11.49
N SER A 74 -0.55 4.29 -10.37
CA SER A 74 0.76 4.79 -9.94
C SER A 74 1.40 3.96 -8.81
N ILE A 75 2.73 4.08 -8.65
CA ILE A 75 3.45 3.44 -7.53
C ILE A 75 3.07 4.14 -6.21
N GLU A 76 2.89 5.45 -6.26
CA GLU A 76 2.47 6.29 -5.15
C GLU A 76 1.10 5.84 -4.63
N PHE A 77 0.16 5.54 -5.53
CA PHE A 77 -1.15 5.00 -5.16
C PHE A 77 -1.04 3.59 -4.56
N SER A 78 -0.18 2.74 -5.13
CA SER A 78 0.12 1.43 -4.55
C SER A 78 0.66 1.55 -3.12
N ASP A 79 1.59 2.47 -2.86
CA ASP A 79 2.15 2.68 -1.52
C ASP A 79 1.12 3.26 -0.55
N ALA A 80 0.24 4.17 -1.02
CA ALA A 80 -0.83 4.74 -0.21
C ALA A 80 -1.89 3.72 0.20
N THR A 81 -2.33 2.91 -0.74
CA THR A 81 -3.30 1.84 -0.48
C THR A 81 -2.71 0.75 0.39
N PHE A 82 -1.41 0.45 0.24
CA PHE A 82 -0.70 -0.49 1.12
C PHE A 82 -0.72 -0.03 2.57
N LEU A 83 -0.37 1.23 2.84
CA LEU A 83 -0.39 1.77 4.20
C LEU A 83 -1.78 1.74 4.82
N LEU A 84 -2.80 2.17 4.06
CA LEU A 84 -4.18 2.14 4.55
C LEU A 84 -4.62 0.70 4.89
N ALA A 85 -4.22 -0.29 4.10
CA ALA A 85 -4.52 -1.68 4.40
C ALA A 85 -3.86 -2.17 5.70
N GLN A 86 -2.62 -1.76 5.98
CA GLN A 86 -1.96 -2.07 7.26
C GLN A 86 -2.72 -1.46 8.45
N ILE A 87 -3.21 -0.21 8.32
CA ILE A 87 -3.99 0.45 9.38
C ILE A 87 -5.37 -0.22 9.58
N LEU A 88 -6.00 -0.68 8.50
CA LEU A 88 -7.28 -1.40 8.58
C LEU A 88 -7.12 -2.75 9.29
N GLU A 89 -6.02 -3.46 9.04
CA GLU A 89 -5.72 -4.69 9.78
C GLU A 89 -5.43 -4.43 11.25
N HIS A 90 -4.66 -3.39 11.59
CA HIS A 90 -4.51 -2.99 12.99
C HIS A 90 -5.87 -2.68 13.65
N SER A 91 -6.87 -2.24 12.87
CA SER A 91 -8.24 -2.02 13.33
C SER A 91 -9.12 -3.28 13.35
N GLY A 92 -8.58 -4.44 12.99
CA GLY A 92 -9.30 -5.72 12.89
C GLY A 92 -10.18 -5.87 11.65
N ARG A 93 -10.11 -4.95 10.68
CA ARG A 93 -10.91 -4.93 9.44
C ARG A 93 -10.16 -5.56 8.28
N ILE A 94 -9.75 -6.82 8.45
CA ILE A 94 -8.91 -7.55 7.51
C ILE A 94 -9.61 -7.76 6.16
N GLU A 95 -10.94 -7.95 6.17
CA GLU A 95 -11.78 -8.11 4.99
C GLU A 95 -11.73 -6.93 4.02
N GLU A 96 -11.52 -5.71 4.54
CA GLU A 96 -11.33 -4.50 3.73
C GLU A 96 -9.88 -4.33 3.29
N ALA A 97 -8.91 -4.77 4.10
CA ALA A 97 -7.49 -4.67 3.81
C ALA A 97 -7.04 -5.60 2.66
N VAL A 98 -7.55 -6.83 2.61
CA VAL A 98 -7.16 -7.86 1.62
C VAL A 98 -7.29 -7.41 0.16
N PRO A 99 -8.43 -6.88 -0.31
CA PRO A 99 -8.55 -6.43 -1.71
C PRO A 99 -7.59 -5.27 -2.02
N MET A 100 -7.35 -4.37 -1.06
CA MET A 100 -6.42 -3.25 -1.21
C MET A 100 -4.97 -3.74 -1.32
N LEU A 101 -4.58 -4.71 -0.49
CA LEU A 101 -3.26 -5.36 -0.55
C LEU A 101 -3.06 -6.07 -1.87
N HIS A 102 -4.07 -6.81 -2.34
CA HIS A 102 -4.00 -7.48 -3.62
C HIS A 102 -3.80 -6.47 -4.77
N GLN A 103 -4.58 -5.39 -4.79
CA GLN A 103 -4.44 -4.35 -5.82
C GLN A 103 -3.06 -3.70 -5.76
N SER A 104 -2.60 -3.30 -4.58
CA SER A 104 -1.29 -2.68 -4.38
C SER A 104 -0.15 -3.60 -4.83
N TRP A 105 -0.20 -4.89 -4.46
CA TRP A 105 0.79 -5.87 -4.90
C TRP A 105 0.79 -6.05 -6.43
N GLN A 106 -0.38 -6.18 -7.06
CA GLN A 106 -0.46 -6.32 -8.53
C GLN A 106 0.06 -5.08 -9.26
N LEU A 107 -0.22 -3.89 -8.75
CA LEU A 107 0.31 -2.64 -9.30
C LEU A 107 1.83 -2.58 -9.19
N SER A 108 2.39 -2.81 -8.00
CA SER A 108 3.85 -2.84 -7.81
C SER A 108 4.52 -3.90 -8.68
N LYS A 109 3.94 -5.10 -8.75
CA LYS A 109 4.41 -6.17 -9.63
C LYS A 109 4.42 -5.78 -11.11
N ARG A 110 3.37 -5.08 -11.57
CA ARG A 110 3.25 -4.65 -12.97
C ARG A 110 4.23 -3.53 -13.33
N LEU A 111 4.42 -2.57 -12.43
CA LEU A 111 5.20 -1.35 -12.69
C LEU A 111 6.69 -1.53 -12.39
N LEU A 112 7.04 -2.22 -11.31
CA LEU A 112 8.40 -2.35 -10.79
C LEU A 112 8.99 -3.75 -11.04
N GLY A 113 8.15 -4.76 -11.26
CA GLY A 113 8.56 -6.15 -11.36
C GLY A 113 8.57 -6.89 -10.02
N ASN A 114 8.82 -8.21 -10.09
CA ASN A 114 8.77 -9.09 -8.93
C ASN A 114 9.95 -8.91 -7.97
N ASP A 115 11.13 -8.58 -8.50
CA ASP A 115 12.39 -8.53 -7.72
C ASP A 115 12.62 -7.14 -7.10
N HIS A 116 11.68 -6.22 -7.25
CA HIS A 116 11.78 -4.89 -6.67
C HIS A 116 11.51 -4.94 -5.16
N GLU A 117 12.32 -4.19 -4.39
CA GLU A 117 12.24 -4.12 -2.93
C GLU A 117 10.86 -3.70 -2.42
N SER A 118 10.15 -2.84 -3.15
CA SER A 118 8.80 -2.38 -2.80
C SER A 118 7.68 -3.36 -3.16
N THR A 119 7.94 -4.40 -3.96
CA THR A 119 6.94 -5.41 -4.37
C THR A 119 6.83 -6.53 -3.35
N TRP A 120 7.96 -6.97 -2.79
CA TRP A 120 8.03 -8.11 -1.87
C TRP A 120 7.24 -7.90 -0.56
N PRO A 121 7.35 -6.76 0.15
CA PRO A 121 6.59 -6.53 1.38
C PRO A 121 5.08 -6.62 1.16
N LYS A 122 4.58 -6.02 0.08
CA LYS A 122 3.15 -6.05 -0.29
C LYS A 122 2.66 -7.48 -0.52
N HIS A 123 3.47 -8.28 -1.22
CA HIS A 123 3.19 -9.70 -1.43
C HIS A 123 3.14 -10.47 -0.11
N LEU A 124 4.14 -10.28 0.74
CA LEU A 124 4.24 -10.99 2.01
C LEU A 124 3.08 -10.65 2.93
N THR A 125 2.76 -9.36 3.11
CA THR A 125 1.62 -8.91 3.92
C THR A 125 0.31 -9.50 3.41
N PHE A 126 0.11 -9.50 2.09
CA PHE A 126 -1.06 -10.13 1.49
C PHE A 126 -1.17 -11.62 1.83
N VAL A 127 -0.08 -12.39 1.67
CA VAL A 127 -0.07 -13.83 1.99
C VAL A 127 -0.33 -14.09 3.47
N CYS A 128 0.31 -13.33 4.36
CA CYS A 128 0.09 -13.44 5.80
C CYS A 128 -1.37 -13.20 6.19
N TYR A 129 -2.01 -12.18 5.60
CA TYR A 129 -3.41 -11.86 5.94
C TYR A 129 -4.38 -12.93 5.42
N ILE A 130 -4.13 -13.52 4.26
CA ILE A 130 -4.95 -14.64 3.78
C ILE A 130 -4.84 -15.85 4.73
N ASP A 131 -3.63 -16.20 5.17
CA ASP A 131 -3.42 -17.28 6.13
C ASP A 131 -4.10 -17.01 7.48
N GLU A 132 -4.08 -15.77 7.96
CA GLU A 132 -4.80 -15.36 9.17
C GLU A 132 -6.32 -15.46 9.03
N MET A 133 -6.88 -15.05 7.88
CA MET A 133 -8.31 -15.20 7.60
C MET A 133 -8.75 -16.66 7.50
N GLU A 134 -7.92 -17.52 6.91
CA GLU A 134 -8.18 -18.96 6.84
C GLU A 134 -8.19 -19.59 8.25
N LYS A 135 -7.27 -19.18 9.12
CA LYS A 135 -7.21 -19.63 10.53
C LYS A 135 -8.38 -19.14 11.37
N SER A 136 -8.82 -17.89 11.15
CA SER A 136 -9.95 -17.30 11.90
C SER A 136 -11.31 -17.79 11.40
N GLY A 137 -11.36 -18.49 10.27
CA GLY A 137 -12.60 -18.95 9.64
C GLY A 137 -13.43 -17.80 9.05
N GLN A 138 -12.88 -16.59 8.94
CA GLN A 138 -13.53 -15.46 8.30
C GLN A 138 -13.60 -15.69 6.79
N LYS A 139 -14.83 -15.80 6.27
CA LYS A 139 -15.06 -15.87 4.83
C LYS A 139 -14.86 -14.49 4.22
N TYR A 140 -14.01 -14.40 3.20
CA TYR A 140 -13.90 -13.21 2.36
C TYR A 140 -14.75 -13.35 1.10
N SER A 141 -15.30 -12.22 0.62
CA SER A 141 -16.05 -12.15 -0.65
C SER A 141 -15.13 -12.07 -1.88
N PHE A 142 -13.83 -11.83 -1.67
CA PHE A 142 -12.84 -11.60 -2.71
C PHE A 142 -12.30 -12.91 -3.29
N ASP A 143 -12.80 -13.35 -4.45
CA ASP A 143 -12.34 -14.59 -5.09
C ASP A 143 -10.89 -14.47 -5.61
N LEU A 144 -9.94 -15.00 -4.82
CA LEU A 144 -8.51 -15.08 -5.15
C LEU A 144 -8.24 -15.81 -6.49
N THR A 145 -9.17 -16.67 -6.93
CA THR A 145 -8.98 -17.49 -8.13
C THR A 145 -9.34 -16.76 -9.43
N ARG A 146 -9.99 -15.58 -9.34
CA ARG A 146 -10.52 -14.88 -10.53
C ARG A 146 -9.42 -14.18 -11.35
N ASN A 147 -8.30 -13.83 -10.74
CA ASN A 147 -7.19 -13.11 -11.41
C ASN A 147 -6.05 -14.02 -11.91
N SER A 148 -6.04 -15.31 -11.57
CA SER A 148 -5.05 -16.27 -12.09
C SER A 148 -5.38 -16.81 -13.50
N LYS A 149 -6.59 -16.53 -14.02
CA LYS A 149 -7.05 -17.02 -15.34
C LYS A 149 -6.92 -16.04 -16.51
N LYS A 150 -6.35 -14.84 -16.33
CA LYS A 150 -5.86 -14.07 -17.48
C LYS A 150 -4.53 -14.68 -17.93
N LYS A 151 -4.61 -15.71 -18.78
CA LYS A 151 -3.46 -16.25 -19.52
C LYS A 151 -2.61 -15.08 -20.04
N PRO A 152 -1.28 -15.08 -19.86
CA PRO A 152 -0.44 -14.06 -20.47
C PRO A 152 -0.72 -14.06 -21.97
N GLN A 153 -1.17 -12.92 -22.49
CA GLN A 153 -1.32 -12.70 -23.92
C GLN A 153 0.02 -13.06 -24.55
N LYS A 154 0.08 -14.17 -25.29
CA LYS A 154 1.29 -14.64 -25.97
C LYS A 154 1.93 -13.45 -26.68
N ARG A 155 3.09 -12.97 -26.20
CA ARG A 155 3.97 -12.14 -27.01
C ARG A 155 4.28 -12.97 -28.25
N ARG A 156 3.69 -12.61 -29.39
CA ARG A 156 4.05 -13.19 -30.68
C ARG A 156 5.52 -12.82 -30.92
N SER A 157 6.41 -13.74 -30.59
CA SER A 157 7.80 -13.73 -31.05
C SER A 157 7.77 -13.94 -32.56
N LYS A 158 7.71 -12.84 -33.33
CA LYS A 158 8.15 -12.86 -34.72
C LYS A 158 9.67 -12.74 -34.69
N GLN A 159 10.36 -13.86 -34.86
CA GLN A 159 11.23 -14.12 -35.99
C GLN A 159 12.05 -15.37 -35.69
N GLU A 160 11.82 -16.36 -36.53
CA GLU A 160 12.49 -17.64 -36.58
C GLU A 160 13.97 -17.45 -36.89
N ILE A 161 14.78 -18.18 -36.13
CA ILE A 161 16.18 -18.43 -36.43
C ILE A 161 16.19 -19.46 -37.56
N SER A 162 16.62 -19.06 -38.75
CA SER A 162 17.06 -20.00 -39.79
C SER A 162 18.58 -19.97 -39.85
N TYR A 163 19.22 -20.88 -39.10
CA TYR A 163 20.57 -21.34 -39.41
C TYR A 163 20.41 -22.63 -40.21
N GLY A 164 20.45 -22.50 -41.54
CA GLY A 164 20.61 -23.61 -42.46
C GLY A 164 22.07 -23.75 -42.87
N GLN A 165 22.68 -24.84 -42.43
CA GLN A 165 23.73 -25.63 -43.10
C GLN A 165 23.59 -25.54 -44.65
N GLN A 166 24.60 -25.60 -45.52
CA GLN A 166 25.83 -26.39 -45.52
C GLN A 166 26.55 -26.11 -46.87
N ILE A 167 27.90 -26.13 -46.87
CA ILE A 167 28.86 -26.40 -47.97
C ILE A 167 28.86 -25.49 -49.21
#